data_AF-A0A317YM64-F1
#
_entry.id   AF-A0A317YM64-F1
#
_cell.length_a   1.000
_cell.length_b   1.000
_cell.length_c   1.000
_cell.angle_alpha   90.00
_cell.angle_beta   90.00
_cell.angle_gamma   90.00
#
_symmetry.space_group_name_H-M   'P 1'
#
loop_
_entity.id
_entity.type
_entity.pdbx_description
1 polymer ?
#
loop_
_entity_poly.entity_id
_entity_poly.type
_entity_poly.pdbx_seq_one_letter_code
_entity_poly.pdbx_strand_id
1 'polypeptide(L)'
;HTDTSYTYLIVVYAIRMFSVSLLMMPINTTGINSLKNEEISHGTAIMNFGRVMAGSLGTALMVTLMSFGAKIFSSISPSHLTATEIKQQSMAIGVDISFAFVAVLVMAAYVI
;
A
#
# COMPACT_ATOMS: atom_id res chain seq x y z
N HIS A 1 10.35 16.46 20.64
CA HIS A 1 10.12 17.69 19.85
C HIS A 1 9.89 17.30 18.40
N THR A 2 8.64 17.08 18.03
CA THR A 2 8.25 17.02 16.62
C THR A 2 6.91 17.75 16.52
N ASP A 3 6.96 19.04 16.82
CA ASP A 3 5.87 19.98 16.60
C ASP A 3 5.73 20.22 15.08
N THR A 4 5.38 19.17 14.34
CA THR A 4 5.02 19.32 12.93
C THR A 4 3.68 20.05 12.92
N SER A 5 3.71 21.34 12.54
CA SER A 5 2.50 22.15 12.45
C SER A 5 1.45 21.46 11.57
N TYR A 6 0.22 21.39 12.05
CA TYR A 6 -0.90 20.79 11.31
C TYR A 6 -1.05 21.43 9.91
N THR A 7 -0.79 22.74 9.83
CA THR A 7 -0.78 23.50 8.58
C THR A 7 0.31 22.99 7.61
N TYR A 8 1.49 22.62 8.10
CA TYR A 8 2.55 22.06 7.26
C TYR A 8 2.13 20.72 6.65
N LEU A 9 1.53 19.82 7.44
CA LEU A 9 0.99 18.55 6.92
C LEU A 9 -0.08 18.79 5.85
N ILE A 10 -1.01 19.70 6.11
CA ILE A 10 -2.08 20.03 5.15
C ILE A 10 -1.50 20.56 3.84
N VAL A 11 -0.57 21.52 3.90
CA VAL A 11 0.03 22.12 2.69
C VAL A 11 0.83 21.10 1.90
N VAL A 12 1.68 20.31 2.55
CA VAL A 12 2.47 19.26 1.87
C VAL A 12 1.55 18.20 1.26
N TYR A 13 0.50 17.79 1.97
CA TYR A 13 -0.46 16.82 1.47
C TYR A 13 -1.27 17.36 0.29
N ALA A 14 -1.67 18.63 0.33
CA ALA A 14 -2.36 19.31 -0.76
C ALA A 14 -1.47 19.39 -2.01
N ILE A 15 -0.20 19.79 -1.86
CA ILE A 15 0.76 19.83 -2.97
C ILE A 15 0.95 18.44 -3.56
N ARG A 16 1.13 17.41 -2.72
CA ARG A 16 1.27 16.02 -3.18
C ARG A 16 0.07 15.55 -3.99
N MET A 17 -1.14 15.75 -3.47
CA MET A 17 -2.38 15.36 -4.15
C MET A 17 -2.57 16.13 -5.46
N PHE A 18 -2.22 17.41 -5.48
CA PHE A 18 -2.23 18.23 -6.69
C PHE A 18 -1.27 17.69 -7.76
N SER A 19 -0.02 17.40 -7.40
CA SER A 19 0.97 16.79 -8.30
C SER A 19 0.52 15.44 -8.84
N VAL A 20 -0.03 14.57 -7.98
CA VAL A 20 -0.56 13.26 -8.41
C VAL A 20 -1.70 13.46 -9.41
N SER A 21 -2.63 14.37 -9.16
CA SER A 21 -3.79 14.60 -10.04
C SER A 21 -3.38 15.09 -11.44
N LEU A 22 -2.38 15.98 -11.51
CA LEU A 22 -1.85 16.51 -12.76
C LEU A 22 -1.11 15.47 -13.59
N LEU A 23 -0.48 14.49 -12.95
CA LEU A 23 0.26 13.43 -13.62
C LEU A 23 -0.64 12.27 -14.06
N MET A 24 -1.70 11.98 -13.30
CA MET A 24 -2.49 10.77 -13.51
C MET A 24 -3.30 10.77 -14.82
N MET A 25 -3.76 11.93 -15.28
CA MET A 25 -4.46 12.05 -16.55
C MET A 25 -3.53 11.91 -17.76
N PRO A 26 -2.42 12.68 -17.89
CA PRO A 26 -1.48 12.51 -19.01
C PRO A 26 -0.78 11.15 -18.99
N ILE A 27 -0.44 10.55 -17.84
CA ILE A 27 0.16 9.20 -17.81
C ILE A 27 -0.76 8.17 -18.48
N ASN A 28 -2.04 8.15 -18.10
CA ASN A 28 -2.97 7.19 -18.66
C ASN A 28 -3.38 7.55 -20.10
N THR A 29 -3.55 8.83 -20.41
CA THR A 29 -3.98 9.29 -21.74
C THR A 29 -2.85 9.21 -22.76
N THR A 30 -1.64 9.67 -22.44
CA THR A 30 -0.48 9.63 -23.35
C THR A 30 0.02 8.20 -23.55
N GLY A 31 -0.05 7.33 -22.52
CA GLY A 31 0.34 5.91 -22.64
C GLY A 31 -0.59 5.07 -23.52
N ILE A 32 -1.88 5.43 -23.60
CA ILE A 32 -2.83 4.77 -24.50
C ILE A 32 -2.82 5.42 -25.89
N ASN A 33 -2.66 6.75 -25.98
CA ASN A 33 -2.57 7.45 -27.27
C ASN A 33 -1.29 7.12 -28.07
N SER A 34 -0.29 6.47 -27.47
CA SER A 34 0.86 5.91 -28.18
C SER A 34 0.59 4.58 -28.89
N LEU A 35 -0.59 3.96 -28.72
CA LEU A 35 -1.03 2.79 -29.48
C LEU A 35 -1.78 3.20 -30.76
N LYS A 36 -1.70 2.38 -31.82
CA LYS A 36 -2.57 2.54 -33.00
C LYS A 36 -4.04 2.52 -32.55
N ASN A 37 -4.89 3.37 -33.15
CA ASN A 37 -6.29 3.58 -32.75
C ASN A 37 -7.13 2.29 -32.57
N GLU A 38 -6.81 1.25 -33.34
CA GLU A 38 -7.43 -0.08 -33.30
C GLU A 38 -7.18 -0.82 -31.96
N GLU A 39 -6.07 -0.54 -31.27
CA GLU A 39 -5.62 -1.25 -30.07
C GLU A 39 -5.94 -0.51 -28.75
N ILE A 40 -6.49 0.71 -28.83
CA ILE A 40 -6.80 1.54 -27.65
C ILE A 40 -7.79 0.86 -26.70
N SER A 41 -8.82 0.19 -27.27
CA SER A 41 -9.82 -0.55 -26.49
C SER A 41 -9.19 -1.72 -25.71
N HIS A 42 -8.31 -2.49 -26.37
CA HIS A 42 -7.58 -3.59 -25.74
C HIS A 42 -6.57 -3.09 -24.70
N GLY A 43 -5.82 -2.04 -25.00
CA GLY A 43 -4.88 -1.40 -24.06
C GLY A 43 -5.58 -0.86 -22.81
N THR A 44 -6.74 -0.21 -22.97
CA THR A 44 -7.54 0.30 -21.85
C THR A 44 -8.03 -0.85 -20.95
N ALA A 45 -8.49 -1.95 -21.55
CA ALA A 45 -8.93 -3.14 -20.82
C ALA A 45 -7.78 -3.77 -20.02
N ILE A 46 -6.58 -3.88 -20.60
CA ILE A 46 -5.38 -4.39 -19.93
C ILE A 46 -4.96 -3.47 -18.78
N MET A 47 -5.00 -2.15 -18.95
CA MET A 47 -4.68 -1.20 -17.87
C MET A 47 -5.69 -1.29 -16.71
N ASN A 48 -6.98 -1.45 -17.02
CA ASN A 48 -8.00 -1.69 -15.99
C ASN A 48 -7.75 -3.01 -15.24
N PHE A 49 -7.47 -4.08 -15.97
CA PHE A 49 -7.11 -5.37 -15.38
C PHE A 49 -5.85 -5.28 -14.51
N GLY A 50 -4.78 -4.65 -15.02
CA GLY A 50 -3.53 -4.46 -14.28
C GLY A 50 -3.72 -3.67 -12.99
N ARG A 51 -4.53 -2.62 -12.99
CA ARG A 51 -4.88 -1.85 -11.77
C ARG A 51 -5.62 -2.70 -10.75
N VAL A 52 -6.64 -3.45 -11.19
CA VAL A 52 -7.42 -4.31 -10.29
C VAL A 52 -6.55 -5.46 -9.75
N MET A 53 -5.74 -6.08 -10.59
CA MET A 53 -4.81 -7.14 -10.20
C MET A 53 -3.76 -6.67 -9.22
N ALA A 54 -3.13 -5.51 -9.46
CA ALA A 54 -2.18 -4.92 -8.53
C ALA A 54 -2.84 -4.62 -7.17
N GLY A 55 -4.06 -4.10 -7.18
CA GLY A 55 -4.85 -3.88 -5.96
C GLY A 55 -5.11 -5.17 -5.19
N SER A 56 -5.61 -6.22 -5.85
CA SER A 56 -5.89 -7.50 -5.20
C SER A 56 -4.64 -8.17 -4.66
N LEU A 57 -3.54 -8.17 -5.44
CA LEU A 57 -2.26 -8.75 -5.00
C LEU A 57 -1.69 -8.00 -3.79
N GLY A 58 -1.76 -6.67 -3.78
CA GLY A 58 -1.33 -5.86 -2.64
C GLY A 58 -2.09 -6.22 -1.35
N THR A 59 -3.41 -6.35 -1.43
CA THR A 59 -4.22 -6.74 -0.26
C THR A 59 -3.93 -8.17 0.20
N ALA A 60 -3.76 -9.12 -0.72
CA ALA A 60 -3.43 -10.50 -0.40
C ALA A 60 -2.10 -10.61 0.35
N LEU A 61 -1.06 -9.93 -0.15
CA LEU A 61 0.25 -9.88 0.51
C LEU A 61 0.16 -9.26 1.91
N MET A 62 -0.61 -8.18 2.07
CA MET A 62 -0.81 -7.53 3.36
C MET A 62 -1.45 -8.47 4.40
N VAL A 63 -2.48 -9.22 4.00
CA VAL A 63 -3.16 -10.21 4.87
C VAL A 63 -2.25 -11.39 5.20
N THR A 64 -1.46 -11.86 4.23
CA THR A 64 -0.50 -12.95 4.44
C THR A 64 0.56 -12.56 5.47
N LEU A 65 1.16 -11.37 5.34
CA LEU A 65 2.17 -10.88 6.28
C LEU A 65 1.58 -10.64 7.68
N MET A 66 0.34 -10.15 7.75
CA MET A 66 -0.34 -9.93 9.02
C MET A 66 -0.54 -11.24 9.76
N SER A 67 -1.02 -12.26 9.04
CA SER A 67 -1.24 -13.60 9.58
C SER A 67 0.08 -14.25 10.00
N PHE A 68 1.14 -14.04 9.22
CA PHE A 68 2.48 -14.53 9.52
C PHE A 68 3.06 -13.92 10.80
N GLY A 69 3.02 -12.58 10.93
CA GLY A 69 3.47 -11.87 12.12
C GLY A 69 2.68 -12.24 13.37
N ALA A 70 1.35 -12.30 13.25
CA ALA A 70 0.47 -12.73 14.35
C ALA A 70 0.78 -14.15 14.83
N LYS A 71 1.04 -15.07 13.90
CA LYS A 71 1.41 -16.46 14.20
C LYS A 71 2.75 -16.56 14.91
N ILE A 72 3.77 -15.82 14.44
CA ILE A 72 5.08 -15.76 15.10
C ILE A 72 4.93 -15.29 16.53
N PHE A 73 4.25 -14.16 16.76
CA PHE A 73 4.07 -13.61 18.10
C PHE A 73 3.35 -14.58 19.03
N SER A 74 2.31 -15.27 18.54
CA SER A 74 1.57 -16.26 19.34
C SER A 74 2.43 -17.47 19.74
N SER A 75 3.45 -17.81 18.93
CA SER A 75 4.32 -18.97 19.18
C SER A 75 5.46 -18.68 20.17
N ILE A 76 5.86 -17.42 20.32
CA ILE A 76 6.94 -16.97 21.21
C ILE A 76 6.42 -16.30 22.48
N SER A 77 5.11 -16.04 22.56
CA SER A 77 4.48 -15.37 23.69
C SER A 77 4.58 -16.22 24.96
N PRO A 78 5.08 -15.66 26.07
CA PRO A 78 5.17 -16.38 27.34
C PRO A 78 3.80 -16.80 27.89
N SER A 79 3.74 -17.94 28.58
CA SER A 79 2.53 -18.57 29.14
C SER A 79 1.83 -17.79 30.26
N HIS A 80 2.31 -16.61 30.63
CA HIS A 80 1.72 -15.74 31.65
C HIS A 80 0.70 -14.73 31.10
N LEU A 81 0.55 -14.63 29.78
CA LEU A 81 -0.46 -13.79 29.14
C LEU A 81 -1.77 -14.57 28.97
N THR A 82 -2.90 -13.91 29.20
CA THR A 82 -4.23 -14.50 28.96
C THR A 82 -4.40 -14.76 27.46
N ALA A 83 -5.10 -15.83 27.08
CA ALA A 83 -5.34 -16.17 25.66
C ALA A 83 -5.97 -15.01 24.84
N THR A 84 -6.74 -14.15 25.52
CA THR A 84 -7.32 -12.92 24.95
C THR A 84 -6.28 -11.83 24.69
N GLU A 85 -5.30 -11.66 25.59
CA GLU A 85 -4.22 -10.68 25.47
C GLU A 85 -3.23 -11.08 24.39
N ILE A 86 -2.87 -12.37 24.31
CA ILE A 86 -2.02 -12.91 23.23
C ILE A 86 -2.68 -12.65 21.88
N LYS A 87 -3.99 -12.92 21.75
CA LYS A 87 -4.71 -12.69 20.50
C LYS A 87 -4.71 -11.22 20.08
N GLN A 88 -4.96 -10.30 21.02
CA GLN A 88 -4.95 -8.86 20.72
C GLN A 88 -3.56 -8.36 20.33
N GLN A 89 -2.51 -8.73 21.07
CA GLN A 89 -1.14 -8.31 20.79
C GLN A 89 -0.59 -8.95 19.51
N SER A 90 -0.89 -10.22 19.24
CA SER A 90 -0.57 -10.88 17.97
C SER A 90 -1.13 -10.14 16.77
N MET A 91 -2.40 -9.72 16.83
CA MET A 91 -3.01 -8.99 15.73
C MET A 91 -2.35 -7.62 15.53
N ALA A 92 -2.07 -6.88 16.61
CA ALA A 92 -1.38 -5.59 16.53
C ALA A 92 0.00 -5.71 15.88
N ILE A 93 0.81 -6.66 16.35
CA ILE A 93 2.16 -6.88 15.83
C ILE A 93 2.14 -7.40 14.38
N GLY A 94 1.18 -8.26 14.04
CA GLY A 94 0.97 -8.68 12.66
C GLY A 94 0.68 -7.50 11.73
N VAL A 95 -0.18 -6.58 12.16
CA VAL A 95 -0.49 -5.36 11.41
C VAL A 95 0.76 -4.50 11.24
N ASP A 96 1.52 -4.26 12.31
CA ASP A 96 2.75 -3.45 12.26
C ASP A 96 3.78 -4.00 11.28
N ILE A 97 3.99 -5.32 11.27
CA ILE A 97 4.91 -5.99 10.32
C ILE A 97 4.46 -5.78 8.87
N SER A 98 3.16 -5.93 8.59
CA SER A 98 2.62 -5.68 7.26
C SER A 98 2.85 -4.23 6.81
N PHE A 99 2.57 -3.26 7.68
CA PHE A 99 2.79 -1.84 7.36
C PHE A 99 4.27 -1.51 7.15
N ALA A 100 5.18 -2.08 7.95
CA ALA A 100 6.61 -1.90 7.78
C ALA A 100 7.10 -2.44 6.43
N PHE A 101 6.65 -3.64 6.04
CA PHE A 101 6.99 -4.23 4.75
C PHE A 101 6.48 -3.39 3.57
N VAL A 102 5.21 -2.94 3.63
CA VAL A 102 4.62 -2.08 2.60
C VAL A 102 5.38 -0.75 2.51
N ALA A 103 5.78 -0.16 3.65
CA ALA A 103 6.57 1.07 3.66
C ALA A 103 7.92 0.89 2.94
N VAL A 104 8.61 -0.24 3.14
CA VAL A 104 9.86 -0.57 2.43
C VAL A 104 9.60 -0.74 0.92
N LEU A 105 8.54 -1.44 0.54
CA LEU A 105 8.17 -1.62 -0.87
C LEU A 105 7.89 -0.29 -1.56
N VAL A 106 7.12 0.59 -0.92
CA VAL A 106 6.81 1.93 -1.43
C VAL A 106 8.07 2.79 -1.53
N MET A 107 8.95 2.72 -0.53
CA MET A 107 10.22 3.45 -0.56
C MET A 107 11.11 2.96 -1.70
N ALA A 108 11.22 1.64 -1.91
CA ALA A 108 11.96 1.07 -3.04
C ALA A 108 11.36 1.48 -4.39
N ALA A 109 10.04 1.45 -4.52
CA ALA A 109 9.33 1.86 -5.75
C ALA A 109 9.45 3.36 -6.05
N TYR A 110 9.70 4.20 -5.04
CA TYR A 110 9.96 5.62 -5.23
C TYR A 110 11.40 5.90 -5.72
N VAL A 111 12.35 5.01 -5.41
CA VAL A 111 13.77 5.16 -5.77
C VAL A 111 14.08 4.66 -7.19
N ILE A 112 13.29 3.70 -7.70
CA ILE A 112 13.40 3.13 -9.05
C ILE A 112 12.62 4.00 -10.04
#